data_AF-A0A958BZN3-F1
#
_entry.id   AF-A0A958BZN3-F1
#
_cell.length_a   1.000
_cell.length_b   1.000
_cell.length_c   1.000
_cell.angle_alpha   90.00
_cell.angle_beta   90.00
_cell.angle_gamma   90.00
#
_symmetry.space_group_name_H-M   'P 1'
#
loop_
_entity.id
_entity.type
_entity.pdbx_description
1 polymer ?
#
loop_
_entity_poly.entity_id
_entity_poly.type
_entity_poly.pdbx_seq_one_letter_code
_entity_poly.pdbx_strand_id
1 'polypeptide(L)' 'FKNIVLHSFTHLSASTASAEFAQSLLDNLDERLVSTGYHVWQTPFGYFCEWDLSVYGDSLGKVFKEI' A
#
# COMPACT_ATOMS: atom_id res chain seq x y z
N PHE A 1 -7.22 -5.54 14.37
CA PHE A 1 -6.47 -4.58 13.53
C PHE A 1 -7.26 -4.33 12.26
N LYS A 2 -7.78 -3.12 12.03
CA LYS A 2 -8.59 -2.78 10.84
C LYS A 2 -8.02 -1.57 10.07
N ASN A 3 -6.79 -1.17 10.39
CA ASN A 3 -6.15 0.00 9.81
C ASN A 3 -5.16 -0.47 8.73
N ILE A 4 -5.26 0.10 7.53
CA ILE A 4 -4.40 -0.21 6.39
C ILE A 4 -3.82 1.10 5.85
N VAL A 5 -2.52 1.11 5.57
CA VAL A 5 -1.89 2.18 4.81
C VAL A 5 -1.46 1.62 3.45
N LEU A 6 -1.96 2.23 2.39
CA LEU A 6 -1.54 1.96 1.02
C LEU A 6 -0.40 2.93 0.67
N HIS A 7 0.81 2.39 0.54
CA HIS A 7 1.98 3.13 0.12
C HIS A 7 2.43 2.67 -1.26
N SER A 8 2.53 3.60 -2.21
CA SER A 8 3.14 3.33 -3.51
C SER A 8 4.65 3.14 -3.35
N PHE A 9 5.14 1.93 -3.61
CA PHE A 9 6.56 1.58 -3.46
C PHE A 9 7.07 0.88 -4.73
N THR A 10 7.63 1.66 -5.65
CA THR A 10 7.99 1.24 -7.01
C THR A 10 9.19 0.29 -7.09
N HIS A 11 10.01 0.20 -6.04
CA HIS A 11 11.25 -0.58 -6.03
C HIS A 11 11.05 -2.08 -5.77
N LEU A 12 9.81 -2.57 -5.62
CA LEU A 12 9.52 -3.98 -5.31
C LEU A 12 9.46 -4.91 -6.51
N SER A 13 9.52 -4.37 -7.73
CA SER A 13 9.40 -5.14 -8.97
C SER A 13 10.47 -4.73 -9.97
N ALA A 14 10.85 -5.65 -10.84
CA ALA A 14 11.69 -5.38 -12.00
C ALA A 14 10.94 -4.65 -13.13
N SER A 15 9.60 -4.60 -13.07
CA SER A 15 8.74 -3.92 -14.03
C SER A 15 7.75 -2.99 -13.33
N THR A 16 7.37 -1.91 -14.02
CA THR A 16 6.44 -0.89 -13.53
C THR A 16 5.29 -0.70 -14.50
N ALA A 17 4.09 -0.47 -13.98
CA ALA A 17 2.96 0.01 -14.77
C ALA A 17 3.05 1.52 -15.04
N SER A 18 2.14 2.06 -15.85
CA SER A 18 2.02 3.52 -16.00
C SER A 18 1.53 4.16 -14.70
N ALA A 19 1.87 5.44 -14.50
CA ALA A 19 1.50 6.19 -13.31
C ALA A 19 -0.03 6.27 -13.16
N GLU A 20 -0.75 6.49 -14.26
CA GLU A 20 -2.22 6.62 -14.28
C GLU A 20 -2.90 5.31 -13.87
N PHE A 21 -2.39 4.19 -14.37
CA PHE A 21 -2.90 2.87 -14.00
C PHE A 21 -2.62 2.57 -12.53
N ALA A 22 -1.39 2.82 -12.06
CA ALA A 22 -1.01 2.55 -10.69
C ALA A 22 -1.81 3.38 -9.68
N GLN A 23 -2.03 4.67 -9.94
CA GLN A 23 -2.90 5.52 -9.13
C GLN A 23 -4.33 4.97 -9.12
N SER A 24 -4.90 4.70 -10.30
CA SER A 24 -6.27 4.17 -10.40
C SER A 24 -6.43 2.85 -9.65
N LEU A 25 -5.41 1.98 -9.69
CA LEU A 25 -5.40 0.72 -8.94
C LEU A 25 -5.46 0.95 -7.43
N LEU A 26 -4.66 1.90 -6.91
CA LEU A 26 -4.66 2.24 -5.49
C LEU A 26 -6.02 2.80 -5.06
N ASP A 27 -6.60 3.71 -5.85
CA ASP A 27 -7.93 4.31 -5.57
C ASP A 27 -9.02 3.23 -5.48
N ASN A 28 -9.07 2.32 -6.47
CA ASN A 28 -10.01 1.20 -6.45
C ASN A 28 -9.79 0.25 -5.25
N LEU A 29 -8.53 0.04 -4.85
CA LEU A 29 -8.19 -0.80 -3.70
C LEU A 29 -8.67 -0.17 -2.40
N ASP A 30 -8.52 1.15 -2.24
CA ASP A 30 -9.03 1.90 -1.10
C ASP A 30 -10.54 1.73 -0.98
N GLU A 31 -11.29 2.05 -2.04
CA GLU A 31 -12.76 1.91 -2.06
C GLU A 31 -13.22 0.50 -1.66
N ARG A 32 -12.54 -0.52 -2.20
CA ARG A 32 -12.84 -1.92 -1.89
C ARG A 32 -12.50 -2.29 -0.44
N LEU A 33 -11.38 -1.83 0.10
CA LEU A 33 -11.00 -2.08 1.49
C LEU A 33 -11.96 -1.35 2.46
N VAL A 34 -12.30 -0.09 2.19
CA VAL A 34 -13.25 0.68 2.99
C VAL A 34 -14.63 0.01 2.98
N SER A 35 -15.12 -0.43 1.81
CA SER A 35 -16.42 -1.12 1.72
C SER A 35 -16.47 -2.46 2.48
N THR A 36 -15.31 -3.07 2.78
CA THR A 36 -15.22 -4.27 3.64
C THR A 36 -15.02 -3.96 5.13
N GLY A 37 -15.03 -2.68 5.50
CA GLY A 37 -14.99 -2.20 6.89
C GLY A 37 -13.59 -1.95 7.45
N TYR A 38 -12.58 -1.77 6.60
CA TYR A 38 -11.26 -1.26 7.01
C TYR A 38 -11.25 0.27 7.03
N HIS A 39 -10.36 0.83 7.87
CA HIS A 39 -9.96 2.22 7.77
C HIS A 39 -8.68 2.28 6.95
N VAL A 40 -8.70 3.05 5.87
CA VAL A 40 -7.63 3.09 4.88
C VAL A 40 -7.08 4.51 4.78
N TRP A 41 -5.77 4.60 4.64
CA TRP A 41 -5.06 5.82 4.28
C TRP A 41 -4.18 5.54 3.08
N GLN A 42 -4.07 6.52 2.19
CA GLN A 42 -3.08 6.51 1.12
C GLN A 42 -2.06 7.61 1.35
N THR A 43 -0.81 7.35 1.01
CA THR A 43 0.19 8.42 0.91
C THR A 43 0.13 9.11 -0.45
N PRO A 44 0.58 10.37 -0.55
CA PRO A 44 0.66 11.07 -1.83
C PRO A 44 1.43 10.24 -2.87
N PHE A 45 0.79 9.93 -3.98
CA PHE A 45 1.39 9.14 -5.05
C PHE A 45 2.42 9.97 -5.84
N GLY A 46 3.56 9.35 -6.15
CA GLY A 46 4.64 10.01 -6.90
C GLY A 46 5.52 10.95 -6.06
N TYR A 47 5.32 11.00 -4.74
CA TYR A 47 6.15 11.78 -3.83
C TYR A 47 7.11 10.88 -3.04
N PHE A 48 8.31 11.40 -2.77
CA PHE A 48 9.17 10.83 -1.75
C PHE A 48 8.55 11.10 -0.38
N CYS A 49 8.32 10.03 0.37
CA CYS A 49 7.75 10.08 1.71
C CYS A 49 8.79 9.54 2.72
N GLU A 50 8.94 10.21 3.86
CA GLU A 50 9.72 9.72 4.99
C GLU A 50 8.78 9.03 6.00
N TRP A 51 9.25 7.94 6.61
CA TRP A 51 8.44 7.08 7.47
C TRP A 51 9.19 6.67 8.72
N ASP A 52 8.46 6.64 9.83
CA ASP A 52 8.84 5.90 11.03
C ASP A 52 7.90 4.69 11.18
N LEU A 53 8.47 3.48 11.22
CA LEU A 53 7.73 2.23 11.26
C LEU A 53 8.26 1.32 12.36
N SER A 54 7.43 1.08 13.37
CA SER A 54 7.67 0.05 14.39
C SER A 54 7.02 -1.27 13.97
N VAL A 55 7.85 -2.28 13.69
CA VAL A 55 7.38 -3.63 13.32
C VAL A 55 7.47 -4.56 14.53
N TYR A 56 6.32 -5.09 14.97
CA TYR A 56 6.26 -6.06 16.06
C TYR A 56 6.61 -7.46 15.55
N GLY A 57 7.39 -8.20 16.36
CA GLY A 57 8.21 -9.33 15.93
C GLY A 57 7.54 -10.71 15.77
N ASP A 58 6.21 -10.79 15.71
CA ASP A 58 5.57 -12.08 15.40
C ASP A 58 5.82 -12.48 13.93
N SER A 59 5.78 -13.79 13.64
CA SER A 59 6.16 -14.40 12.34
C SER A 59 5.49 -13.80 11.09
N LEU A 60 4.44 -12.99 11.23
CA LEU A 60 3.71 -12.33 10.15
C LEU A 60 3.93 -10.81 10.09
N GLY A 61 4.87 -10.26 10.86
CA GLY A 61 5.15 -8.82 10.89
C GLY A 61 5.74 -8.27 9.58
N LYS A 62 6.28 -9.14 8.71
CA LYS A 62 6.79 -8.79 7.37
C LYS A 62 6.44 -9.90 6.39
N VAL A 63 5.63 -9.59 5.38
CA VAL A 63 5.20 -10.54 4.36
C VAL A 63 5.36 -9.90 2.98
N PHE A 64 5.91 -10.66 2.04
CA PHE A 64 5.95 -10.29 0.62
C PHE A 64 5.02 -11.20 -0.18
N LYS A 65 4.33 -10.63 -1.18
CA LYS A 65 3.43 -11.36 -2.07
C LYS A 65 3.55 -10.81 -3.49
N GLU A 66 3.74 -11.72 -4.44
CA GLU A 66 3.59 -11.48 -5.88
C GLU A 66 2.22 -12.05 -6.32
N ILE A 67 1.47 -11.27 -7.12
CA ILE A 67 0.08 -11.55 -7.55
C ILE A 67 0.00 -11.48 -9.07
#